data_AF-G8RLF9-F1
#
_entry.id   AF-G8RLF9-F1
#
_cell.length_a   1.000
_cell.length_b   1.000
_cell.length_c   1.000
_cell.angle_alpha   90.00
_cell.angle_beta   90.00
_cell.angle_gamma   90.00
#
_symmetry.space_group_name_H-M   'P 1'
#
loop_
_entity.id
_entity.type
_entity.pdbx_description
1 polymer ?
#
loop_
_entity_poly.entity_id
_entity_poly.type
_entity_poly.pdbx_seq_one_letter_code
_entity_poly.pdbx_strand_id
1 'polypeptide(L)'
;MTLDNPPATEAVGPGRGLQTITTAQRVAKEYDPQALQDRMYGAGAAAAVVESRRVVLCLMKSTEIELVVEELMEEYADDDSFLIEDAGTFYRLENDEGFEIDLDIMEPLIGHRYDVFDFMVNVTTTIGRAYNDGNKFVMTTKLMGLEEDLPTFERDDDESDDLNHIRGAGGLR
;
A
#
# COMPACT_ATOMS: atom_id res chain seq x y z
N MET A 1 -8.18 62.03 -4.47
CA MET A 1 -7.42 61.08 -3.63
C MET A 1 -7.97 59.70 -3.94
N THR A 2 -7.43 59.07 -4.96
CA THR A 2 -7.78 57.69 -5.36
C THR A 2 -6.85 56.77 -4.60
N LEU A 3 -7.41 55.93 -3.73
CA LEU A 3 -6.67 54.93 -2.98
C LEU A 3 -6.24 53.81 -3.94
N ASP A 4 -4.94 53.53 -3.94
CA ASP A 4 -4.31 52.45 -4.68
C ASP A 4 -4.91 51.10 -4.28
N ASN A 5 -5.33 50.33 -5.29
CA ASN A 5 -5.70 48.92 -5.13
C ASN A 5 -4.40 48.12 -5.02
N PRO A 6 -4.17 47.31 -3.96
CA PRO A 6 -2.98 46.46 -3.90
C PRO A 6 -3.01 45.40 -5.01
N PRO A 7 -1.85 44.97 -5.53
CA PRO A 7 -1.79 44.01 -6.63
C PRO A 7 -2.41 42.68 -6.18
N ALA A 8 -3.26 42.12 -7.05
CA ALA A 8 -3.81 40.79 -6.87
C ALA A 8 -2.66 39.79 -6.76
N THR A 9 -2.58 39.11 -5.62
CA THR A 9 -1.74 37.93 -5.45
C THR A 9 -2.19 36.91 -6.50
N GLU A 10 -1.35 36.66 -7.50
CA GLU A 10 -1.55 35.58 -8.45
C GLU A 10 -1.64 34.28 -7.65
N ALA A 11 -2.82 33.66 -7.67
CA ALA A 11 -3.00 32.33 -7.14
C ALA A 11 -2.08 31.39 -7.91
N VAL A 12 -1.10 30.83 -7.20
CA VAL A 12 -0.28 29.71 -7.68
C VAL A 12 -1.26 28.65 -8.19
N GLY A 13 -1.19 28.35 -9.49
CA GLY A 13 -2.05 27.37 -10.13
C GLY A 13 -1.94 26.01 -9.42
N PRO A 14 -2.96 25.16 -9.52
CA PRO A 14 -2.87 23.83 -8.91
C PRO A 14 -1.69 23.12 -9.59
N GLY A 15 -0.65 22.82 -8.81
CA GLY A 15 0.25 21.73 -9.18
C GLY A 15 -0.62 20.53 -9.55
N ARG A 16 -0.26 19.80 -10.60
CA ARG A 16 -0.93 18.56 -11.01
C ARG A 16 -0.88 17.59 -9.83
N GLY A 17 -1.87 17.71 -8.96
CA GLY A 17 -1.85 17.15 -7.63
C GLY A 17 -2.58 15.83 -7.63
N LEU A 18 -1.90 14.86 -7.04
CA LEU A 18 -2.46 13.66 -6.43
C LEU A 18 -3.97 13.75 -6.18
N GLN A 19 -4.68 12.76 -6.70
CA GLN A 19 -6.12 12.64 -6.51
C GLN A 19 -6.42 11.93 -5.19
N THR A 20 -6.27 12.62 -4.06
CA THR A 20 -6.98 12.23 -2.83
C THR A 20 -8.46 12.50 -3.04
N ILE A 21 -9.16 11.58 -3.69
CA ILE A 21 -10.61 11.67 -3.86
C ILE A 21 -11.27 11.02 -2.66
N THR A 22 -12.25 11.69 -2.10
CA THR A 22 -13.17 11.03 -1.18
C THR A 22 -14.05 10.06 -1.97
N THR A 23 -14.50 8.98 -1.35
CA THR A 23 -15.46 8.05 -1.98
C THR A 23 -16.69 8.78 -2.52
N ALA A 24 -17.18 9.80 -1.80
CA ALA A 24 -18.31 10.60 -2.23
C ALA A 24 -18.04 11.35 -3.54
N GLN A 25 -16.83 11.91 -3.71
CA GLN A 25 -16.42 12.60 -4.95
C GLN A 25 -16.26 11.61 -6.12
N ARG A 26 -15.70 10.43 -5.88
CA ARG A 26 -15.58 9.38 -6.91
C ARG A 26 -16.96 8.96 -7.44
N VAL A 27 -17.87 8.65 -6.52
CA VAL A 27 -19.24 8.24 -6.88
C VAL A 27 -19.97 9.37 -7.60
N ALA A 28 -19.89 10.61 -7.11
CA ALA A 28 -20.59 11.74 -7.73
C ALA A 28 -20.14 12.05 -9.18
N LYS A 29 -18.88 11.76 -9.53
CA LYS A 29 -18.30 12.06 -10.84
C LYS A 29 -18.75 11.10 -11.94
N GLU A 30 -19.09 9.86 -11.60
CA GLU A 30 -19.27 8.76 -12.57
C GLU A 30 -20.61 8.02 -12.46
N TYR A 31 -21.51 8.44 -11.57
CA TYR A 31 -22.74 7.69 -11.30
C TYR A 31 -23.82 7.87 -12.37
N ASP A 32 -23.87 6.93 -13.32
CA ASP A 32 -25.03 6.66 -14.18
C ASP A 32 -25.70 5.34 -13.75
N PRO A 33 -26.90 5.40 -13.13
CA PRO A 33 -27.57 4.22 -12.60
C PRO A 33 -28.01 3.24 -13.70
N GLN A 34 -28.34 3.73 -14.90
CA GLN A 34 -28.80 2.87 -15.99
C GLN A 34 -27.61 2.12 -16.62
N ALA A 35 -26.50 2.83 -16.87
CA ALA A 35 -25.27 2.20 -17.36
C ALA A 35 -24.69 1.18 -16.36
N LEU A 36 -24.77 1.47 -15.06
CA LEU A 36 -24.38 0.53 -14.01
C LEU A 36 -25.25 -0.72 -14.02
N GLN A 37 -26.58 -0.56 -14.14
CA GLN A 37 -27.52 -1.68 -14.21
C GLN A 37 -27.24 -2.57 -15.43
N ASP A 38 -27.01 -1.97 -16.60
CA ASP A 38 -26.72 -2.70 -17.84
C ASP A 38 -25.37 -3.44 -17.76
N ARG A 39 -24.38 -2.88 -17.06
CA ARG A 39 -23.08 -3.54 -16.82
C ARG A 39 -23.22 -4.70 -15.82
N MET A 40 -24.00 -4.54 -14.76
CA MET A 40 -24.11 -5.54 -13.67
C MET A 40 -25.09 -6.68 -13.99
N TYR A 41 -26.19 -6.39 -14.69
CA TYR A 41 -27.29 -7.33 -14.90
C TYR A 41 -27.65 -7.55 -16.38
N GLY A 42 -27.10 -6.74 -17.28
CA GLY A 42 -27.28 -6.85 -18.73
C GLY A 42 -26.11 -7.58 -19.40
N ALA A 43 -25.56 -7.00 -20.46
CA ALA A 43 -24.49 -7.60 -21.26
C ALA A 43 -23.20 -7.89 -20.47
N GLY A 44 -22.93 -7.13 -19.39
CA GLY A 44 -21.75 -7.35 -18.55
C GLY A 44 -21.91 -8.49 -17.53
N ALA A 45 -23.12 -8.92 -17.20
CA ALA A 45 -23.37 -10.00 -16.25
C ALA A 45 -22.88 -11.37 -16.77
N ALA A 46 -22.86 -11.54 -18.10
CA ALA A 46 -22.36 -12.73 -18.77
C ALA A 46 -20.88 -12.63 -19.14
N ALA A 47 -20.22 -11.50 -18.87
CA ALA A 47 -18.81 -11.32 -19.18
C ALA A 47 -17.94 -12.15 -18.23
N ALA A 48 -16.89 -12.76 -18.77
CA ALA A 48 -15.88 -13.44 -17.95
C ALA A 48 -15.11 -12.43 -17.09
N VAL A 49 -14.51 -12.93 -16.01
CA VAL A 49 -13.56 -12.14 -15.20
C VAL A 49 -12.44 -11.65 -16.10
N VAL A 50 -12.18 -10.35 -16.06
CA VAL A 50 -11.10 -9.71 -16.84
C VAL A 50 -9.86 -9.64 -15.98
N GLU A 51 -8.73 -10.05 -16.55
CA GLU A 51 -7.43 -9.92 -15.90
C GLU A 51 -7.12 -8.45 -15.65
N SER A 52 -6.63 -8.14 -14.45
CA SER A 52 -6.23 -6.80 -14.05
C SER A 52 -4.83 -6.84 -13.45
N ARG A 53 -4.01 -5.86 -13.84
CA ARG A 53 -2.68 -5.65 -13.26
C ARG A 53 -2.71 -4.66 -12.10
N ARG A 54 -3.87 -4.51 -11.47
CA ARG A 54 -4.04 -3.59 -10.34
C ARG A 54 -3.92 -4.32 -9.02
N VAL A 55 -3.15 -3.73 -8.11
CA VAL A 55 -3.18 -4.11 -6.69
C VAL A 55 -4.01 -3.11 -5.90
N VAL A 56 -4.62 -3.58 -4.82
CA VAL A 56 -5.35 -2.72 -3.88
C VAL A 56 -4.94 -3.08 -2.46
N LEU A 57 -4.64 -2.06 -1.65
CA LEU A 57 -4.34 -2.18 -0.23
C LEU A 57 -5.30 -1.28 0.56
N CYS A 58 -5.89 -1.80 1.62
CA CYS A 58 -6.72 -1.02 2.53
C CYS A 58 -6.01 -0.91 3.89
N LEU A 59 -5.78 0.32 4.35
CA LEU A 59 -5.13 0.62 5.62
C LEU A 59 -6.11 1.29 6.58
N MET A 60 -6.24 0.76 7.79
CA MET A 60 -7.01 1.41 8.85
C MET A 60 -6.34 2.74 9.20
N LYS A 61 -7.14 3.80 9.40
CA LYS A 61 -6.57 5.09 9.81
C LYS A 61 -6.02 5.00 11.24
N SER A 62 -4.75 5.37 11.39
CA SER A 62 -4.06 5.60 12.64
C SER A 62 -3.05 6.72 12.44
N THR A 63 -2.50 7.27 13.52
CA THR A 63 -1.48 8.33 13.43
C THR A 63 -0.27 7.91 12.60
N GLU A 64 0.17 6.65 12.75
CA GLU A 64 1.28 6.07 12.00
C GLU A 64 0.92 5.94 10.51
N ILE A 65 -0.30 5.49 10.20
CA ILE A 65 -0.75 5.35 8.81
C ILE A 65 -0.92 6.69 8.11
N GLU A 66 -1.30 7.76 8.81
CA GLU A 66 -1.33 9.11 8.20
C GLU A 66 0.08 9.49 7.69
N LEU A 67 1.12 9.24 8.48
CA LEU A 67 2.51 9.50 8.07
C LEU A 67 2.95 8.61 6.90
N VAL A 68 2.60 7.32 6.94
CA VAL A 68 2.88 6.41 5.82
C VAL A 68 2.21 6.87 4.53
N VAL A 69 0.95 7.32 4.62
CA VAL A 69 0.22 7.83 3.46
C VAL A 69 0.84 9.12 2.94
N GLU A 70 1.23 10.05 3.81
CA GLU A 70 1.94 11.28 3.42
C GLU A 70 3.25 10.97 2.68
N GLU A 71 4.06 10.04 3.18
CA GLU A 71 5.32 9.66 2.54
C GLU A 71 5.08 8.96 1.18
N LEU A 72 4.11 8.04 1.10
CA LEU A 72 3.75 7.38 -0.16
C LEU A 72 3.21 8.38 -1.19
N MET A 73 2.53 9.44 -0.74
CA MET A 73 2.08 10.51 -1.61
C MET A 73 3.26 11.28 -2.22
N GLU A 74 4.37 11.42 -1.50
CA GLU A 74 5.59 12.05 -2.00
C GLU A 74 6.38 11.09 -2.91
N GLU A 75 6.55 9.84 -2.50
CA GLU A 75 7.30 8.82 -3.23
C GLU A 75 6.70 8.51 -4.61
N TYR A 76 5.37 8.38 -4.69
CA TYR A 76 4.66 8.04 -5.92
C TYR A 76 4.02 9.27 -6.59
N ALA A 77 4.48 10.48 -6.30
CA ALA A 77 3.91 11.71 -6.83
C ALA A 77 3.93 11.80 -8.38
N ASP A 78 4.92 11.16 -9.00
CA ASP A 78 5.10 11.12 -10.46
C ASP A 78 4.39 9.92 -11.12
N ASP A 79 3.77 9.02 -10.34
CA ASP A 79 3.04 7.85 -10.84
C ASP A 79 1.54 8.12 -10.94
N ASP A 80 1.07 8.38 -12.17
CA ASP A 80 -0.34 8.62 -12.48
C ASP A 80 -1.27 7.43 -12.15
N SER A 81 -0.72 6.22 -11.98
CA SER A 81 -1.49 5.02 -11.64
C SER A 81 -1.65 4.81 -10.13
N PHE A 82 -0.83 5.48 -9.31
CA PHE A 82 -0.93 5.43 -7.86
C PHE A 82 -2.05 6.35 -7.36
N LEU A 83 -3.04 5.76 -6.72
CA LEU A 83 -4.24 6.45 -6.26
C LEU A 83 -4.48 6.13 -4.79
N ILE A 84 -4.74 7.16 -4.00
CA ILE A 84 -5.16 7.03 -2.60
C ILE A 84 -6.56 7.62 -2.45
N GLU A 85 -7.52 6.78 -2.08
CA GLU A 85 -8.89 7.17 -1.77
C GLU A 85 -9.08 7.20 -0.24
N ASP A 86 -9.58 8.33 0.26
CA ASP A 86 -10.06 8.42 1.64
C ASP A 86 -11.50 7.91 1.73
N ALA A 87 -11.66 6.73 2.34
CA ALA A 87 -12.94 6.06 2.54
C ALA A 87 -13.53 6.29 3.95
N GLY A 88 -13.05 7.31 4.68
CA GLY A 88 -13.51 7.68 6.01
C GLY A 88 -12.72 6.98 7.11
N THR A 89 -12.98 5.70 7.36
CA THR A 89 -12.31 4.95 8.45
C THR A 89 -11.04 4.23 8.00
N PHE A 90 -10.77 4.21 6.69
CA PHE A 90 -9.60 3.58 6.11
C PHE A 90 -9.17 4.34 4.84
N TYR A 91 -7.92 4.15 4.47
CA TYR A 91 -7.38 4.54 3.16
C TYR A 91 -7.42 3.35 2.22
N ARG A 92 -7.79 3.59 0.96
CA ARG A 92 -7.73 2.62 -0.13
C ARG A 92 -6.66 3.07 -1.11
N LEU A 93 -5.58 2.31 -1.19
CA LEU A 93 -4.45 2.55 -2.09
C LEU A 93 -4.62 1.61 -3.30
N GLU A 94 -4.49 2.17 -4.50
CA GLU A 94 -4.47 1.44 -5.76
C GLU A 94 -3.23 1.79 -6.56
N ASN A 95 -2.66 0.81 -7.25
CA ASN A 95 -1.57 1.05 -8.18
C ASN A 95 -1.54 -0.05 -9.25
N ASP A 96 -1.02 0.27 -10.42
CA ASP A 96 -0.81 -0.71 -11.47
C ASP A 96 0.61 -1.32 -11.32
N GLU A 97 0.71 -2.64 -11.44
CA GLU A 97 1.92 -3.46 -11.28
C GLU A 97 2.40 -3.71 -9.83
N GLY A 98 2.24 -2.76 -8.90
CA GLY A 98 2.59 -2.97 -7.50
C GLY A 98 3.36 -1.82 -6.87
N PHE A 99 3.47 -1.83 -5.54
CA PHE A 99 4.21 -0.81 -4.78
C PHE A 99 4.82 -1.41 -3.52
N GLU A 100 5.79 -0.71 -2.95
CA GLU A 100 6.54 -1.11 -1.77
C GLU A 100 6.40 -0.06 -0.68
N ILE A 101 6.42 -0.49 0.58
CA ILE A 101 6.43 0.37 1.76
C ILE A 101 7.66 -0.01 2.59
N ASP A 102 8.66 0.86 2.59
CA ASP A 102 9.92 0.65 3.33
C ASP A 102 9.81 1.24 4.73
N LEU A 103 9.72 0.38 5.74
CA LEU A 103 9.50 0.82 7.12
C LEU A 103 10.78 1.27 7.82
N ASP A 104 11.96 0.99 7.24
CA ASP A 104 13.22 1.56 7.74
C ASP A 104 13.26 3.08 7.51
N ILE A 105 12.55 3.56 6.48
CA ILE A 105 12.35 4.99 6.20
C ILE A 105 11.27 5.58 7.13
N MET A 106 10.23 4.80 7.44
CA MET A 106 9.10 5.26 8.26
C MET A 106 9.43 5.32 9.75
N GLU A 107 10.24 4.39 10.27
CA GLU A 107 10.54 4.29 11.70
C GLU A 107 11.09 5.63 12.29
N PRO A 108 12.07 6.32 11.66
CA PRO A 108 12.52 7.63 12.13
C PRO A 108 11.43 8.72 12.13
N LEU A 109 10.48 8.66 11.18
CA LEU A 109 9.39 9.63 11.05
C LEU A 109 8.34 9.45 12.15
N ILE A 110 8.06 8.20 12.50
CA ILE A 110 7.11 7.83 13.56
C ILE A 110 7.67 8.13 14.95
N GLY A 111 8.99 8.03 15.14
CA GLY A 111 9.68 8.43 16.38
C GLY A 111 9.68 7.38 17.49
N HIS A 112 9.31 6.14 17.16
CA HIS A 112 9.51 4.95 17.97
C HIS A 112 9.79 3.74 17.07
N ARG A 113 10.26 2.63 17.64
CA ARG A 113 10.47 1.38 16.90
C ARG A 113 9.19 1.02 16.13
N TYR A 114 9.32 0.77 14.84
CA TYR A 114 8.20 0.46 13.98
C TYR A 114 8.64 -0.53 12.91
N ASP A 115 8.27 -1.79 13.08
CA ASP A 115 8.61 -2.85 12.14
C ASP A 115 7.41 -3.29 11.28
N VAL A 116 7.68 -4.17 10.31
CA VAL A 116 6.64 -4.70 9.41
C VAL A 116 5.50 -5.39 10.12
N PHE A 117 5.74 -5.96 11.30
CA PHE A 117 4.68 -6.58 12.08
C PHE A 117 3.79 -5.55 12.76
N ASP A 118 4.38 -4.44 13.24
CA ASP A 118 3.64 -3.29 13.75
C ASP A 118 2.79 -2.63 12.66
N PHE A 119 3.34 -2.47 11.45
CA PHE A 119 2.59 -1.97 10.28
C PHE A 119 1.40 -2.86 9.92
N MET A 120 1.60 -4.19 9.92
CA MET A 120 0.57 -5.16 9.59
C MET A 120 -0.65 -5.12 10.53
N VAL A 121 -0.53 -4.56 11.74
CA VAL A 121 -1.68 -4.34 12.63
C VAL A 121 -2.75 -3.45 11.99
N ASN A 122 -2.33 -2.50 11.15
CA ASN A 122 -3.22 -1.57 10.47
C ASN A 122 -3.57 -1.99 9.03
N VAL A 123 -3.01 -3.09 8.53
CA VAL A 123 -3.35 -3.65 7.22
C VAL A 123 -4.68 -4.40 7.32
N THR A 124 -5.72 -3.87 6.66
CA THR A 124 -7.08 -4.45 6.74
C THR A 124 -7.38 -5.43 5.63
N THR A 125 -6.92 -5.17 4.41
CA THR A 125 -7.22 -5.99 3.23
C THR A 125 -6.17 -5.78 2.16
N THR A 126 -5.80 -6.86 1.47
CA THR A 126 -4.94 -6.87 0.29
C THR A 126 -5.67 -7.55 -0.87
N ILE A 127 -5.61 -6.95 -2.05
CA ILE A 127 -6.05 -7.53 -3.33
C ILE A 127 -4.84 -7.51 -4.26
N GLY A 128 -4.32 -8.70 -4.54
CA GLY A 128 -3.00 -8.89 -5.13
C GLY A 128 -2.20 -9.87 -4.28
N ARG A 129 -0.90 -9.98 -4.55
CA ARG A 129 0.02 -10.73 -3.68
C ARG A 129 0.76 -9.76 -2.80
N ALA A 130 0.80 -10.09 -1.51
CA ALA A 130 1.55 -9.35 -0.53
C ALA A 130 2.60 -10.28 0.10
N TYR A 131 3.80 -9.76 0.32
CA TYR A 131 4.82 -10.45 1.10
C TYR A 131 5.71 -9.40 1.77
N ASN A 132 6.47 -9.85 2.76
CA ASN A 132 7.44 -9.02 3.45
C ASN A 132 8.84 -9.43 2.98
N ASP A 133 9.67 -8.45 2.69
CA ASP A 133 11.11 -8.62 2.44
C ASP A 133 11.88 -7.82 3.50
N GLY A 134 12.38 -8.52 4.52
CA GLY A 134 12.93 -7.88 5.72
C GLY A 134 11.90 -6.95 6.38
N ASN A 135 12.22 -5.65 6.45
CA ASN A 135 11.34 -4.61 7.00
C ASN A 135 10.54 -3.85 5.92
N LYS A 136 10.43 -4.41 4.71
CA LYS A 136 9.62 -3.86 3.61
C LYS A 136 8.36 -4.65 3.41
N PHE A 137 7.25 -3.96 3.23
CA PHE A 137 5.98 -4.56 2.81
C PHE A 137 5.79 -4.37 1.31
N VAL A 138 5.62 -5.45 0.56
CA VAL A 138 5.55 -5.42 -0.91
C VAL A 138 4.20 -5.90 -1.40
N MET A 139 3.54 -5.09 -2.24
CA MET A 139 2.33 -5.43 -2.99
C MET A 139 2.69 -5.66 -4.45
N THR A 140 2.32 -6.80 -5.01
CA THR A 140 2.60 -7.12 -6.42
C THR A 140 1.47 -7.88 -7.10
N THR A 141 1.43 -7.76 -8.42
CA THR A 141 0.56 -8.57 -9.30
C THR A 141 1.18 -9.90 -9.68
N LYS A 142 2.51 -10.02 -9.58
CA LYS A 142 3.27 -11.18 -10.06
C LYS A 142 2.84 -12.44 -9.33
N LEU A 143 2.74 -13.54 -10.07
CA LEU A 143 2.35 -14.83 -9.50
C LEU A 143 3.56 -15.51 -8.86
N MET A 144 3.93 -15.05 -7.66
CA MET A 144 5.00 -15.66 -6.86
C MET A 144 4.82 -17.19 -6.73
N GLY A 145 5.89 -17.93 -7.03
CA GLY A 145 5.93 -19.39 -7.09
C GLY A 145 5.51 -20.01 -8.44
N LEU A 146 5.05 -19.20 -9.40
CA LEU A 146 4.74 -19.61 -10.77
C LEU A 146 5.56 -18.82 -11.80
N GLU A 147 5.62 -17.50 -11.64
CA GLU A 147 6.34 -16.57 -12.54
C GLU A 147 7.73 -16.21 -12.00
N GLU A 148 7.85 -16.10 -10.69
CA GLU A 148 9.11 -15.78 -9.98
C GLU A 148 9.29 -16.73 -8.80
N ASP A 149 10.55 -17.09 -8.51
CA ASP A 149 10.89 -17.87 -7.33
C ASP A 149 10.55 -17.08 -6.06
N LEU A 150 10.17 -17.80 -5.00
CA LEU A 150 9.92 -17.16 -3.71
C LEU A 150 11.23 -16.53 -3.19
N PRO A 151 11.16 -15.35 -2.54
CA PRO A 151 12.33 -14.78 -1.88
C PRO A 151 12.90 -15.80 -0.89
N THR A 152 14.17 -16.13 -1.03
CA THR A 152 14.90 -16.95 -0.06
C THR A 152 15.24 -16.08 1.14
N PHE A 153 14.57 -16.32 2.26
CA PHE A 153 14.97 -15.75 3.54
C PHE A 153 16.26 -16.45 3.98
N GLU A 154 17.38 -15.70 4.05
CA GLU A 154 18.57 -16.18 4.76
C GLU A 154 18.16 -16.35 6.22
N ARG A 155 17.97 -17.61 6.62
CA ARG A 155 17.89 -17.94 8.03
C ARG A 155 19.31 -17.77 8.56
N ASP A 156 19.51 -16.81 9.44
CA ASP A 156 20.69 -16.78 10.31
C ASP A 156 20.64 -18.03 11.21
N ASP A 157 21.00 -19.19 10.64
CA ASP A 157 21.09 -20.49 11.31
C ASP A 157 22.37 -20.57 12.18
N ASP A 158 22.74 -19.48 12.85
CA ASP A 158 23.89 -19.41 13.77
C ASP A 158 23.59 -20.03 15.16
N GLU A 159 22.39 -20.57 15.40
CA GLU A 159 22.02 -21.27 16.64
C GLU A 159 21.91 -22.81 16.49
N SER A 160 22.83 -23.45 15.76
CA SER A 160 22.85 -24.94 15.69
C SER A 160 24.08 -25.64 16.26
N ASP A 161 25.14 -24.93 16.67
CA ASP A 161 26.38 -25.59 17.14
C ASP A 161 26.55 -25.71 18.68
N ASP A 162 25.76 -25.01 19.50
CA ASP A 162 26.02 -24.98 20.96
C ASP A 162 25.27 -26.04 21.80
N LEU A 163 24.37 -26.84 21.22
CA LEU A 163 23.62 -27.86 21.98
C LEU A 163 24.30 -29.24 22.04
N ASN A 164 25.39 -29.46 21.31
CA ASN A 164 26.07 -30.75 21.27
C ASN A 164 27.10 -30.97 22.40
N HIS A 165 27.43 -29.95 23.19
CA HIS A 165 28.40 -30.07 24.29
C HIS A 165 27.80 -30.46 25.66
N ILE A 166 26.46 -30.47 25.82
CA ILE A 166 25.81 -30.76 27.11
C ILE A 166 25.41 -32.23 27.28
N ARG A 167 25.41 -33.05 26.21
CA ARG A 167 25.18 -34.51 26.33
C ARG A 167 26.49 -35.27 26.54
N GLY A 168 27.14 -34.98 27.66
CA GLY A 168 28.17 -35.85 28.22
C GLY A 168 27.60 -37.19 28.72
N ALA A 169 28.48 -38.18 28.69
CA ALA A 169 28.55 -39.29 29.64
C ALA A 169 27.43 -40.35 29.63
N GLY A 170 27.72 -41.51 29.05
CA GLY A 170 27.02 -42.74 29.42
C GLY A 170 27.26 -43.95 28.54
N GLY A 171 28.22 -44.81 28.92
CA GLY A 171 28.08 -46.25 28.71
C GLY A 171 29.09 -46.91 27.77
N LEU A 172 30.18 -47.40 28.36
CA LEU A 172 30.95 -48.53 27.86
C LEU A 172 30.04 -49.74 27.59
N ARG A 173 30.17 -50.35 26.41
CA ARG A 173 30.43 -51.80 26.20
C ARG A 173 30.56 -52.14 24.73
#